data_AF-A0A7S0JFX9-F1
#
_entry.id   AF-A0A7S0JFX9-F1
#
_cell.length_a   1.000
_cell.length_b   1.000
_cell.length_c   1.000
_cell.angle_alpha   90.00
_cell.angle_beta   90.00
_cell.angle_gamma   90.00
#
_symmetry.space_group_name_H-M   'P 1'
#
loop_
_entity.id
_entity.type
_entity.pdbx_description
1 polymer ?
#
loop_
_entity_poly.entity_id
_entity_poly.type
_entity_poly.pdbx_seq_one_letter_code
_entity_poly.pdbx_strand_id
1 'polypeptide(L)'
;KPVVESEPAEHRSGIAGVPFFNLVEHMDEDELASAVLSLVLNEWLPRLQHEGDSAVMSGLGNALSIAAEPSSRNVILTFANLGYVDFVLNGFAAAVVPYTLVIALDASANEALRGAGLHAYYEPAMPTIDARQQHQGSAIFMDIMKLRLLYLIKALHLGCNVLLTDAE
;
A
#
# COMPACT_ATOMS: atom_id res chain seq x y z
N LYS A 1 12.42 17.11 -36.82
CA LYS A 1 11.22 17.12 -35.94
C LYS A 1 11.68 16.63 -34.59
N PRO A 2 11.52 17.41 -33.50
CA PRO A 2 11.79 16.86 -32.19
C PRO A 2 10.73 15.81 -31.89
N VAL A 3 11.17 14.66 -31.39
CA VAL A 3 10.33 13.62 -30.82
C VAL A 3 9.70 14.25 -29.58
N VAL A 4 8.38 14.47 -29.61
CA VAL A 4 7.63 14.75 -28.40
C VAL A 4 7.65 13.43 -27.63
N GLU A 5 8.54 13.32 -26.66
CA GLU A 5 8.49 12.26 -25.66
C GLU A 5 7.11 12.38 -25.01
N SER A 6 6.22 11.44 -25.35
CA SER A 6 4.97 11.29 -24.63
C SER A 6 5.35 10.86 -23.22
N GLU A 7 5.18 11.76 -22.26
CA GLU A 7 5.31 11.44 -20.84
C GLU A 7 4.52 10.15 -20.53
N PRO A 8 5.11 9.20 -19.78
CA PRO A 8 4.44 7.96 -19.46
C PRO A 8 3.11 8.26 -18.75
N ALA A 9 2.06 7.54 -19.15
CA ALA A 9 0.69 7.75 -18.71
C ALA A 9 0.48 7.67 -17.18
N GLU A 10 1.50 7.22 -16.44
CA GLU A 10 1.53 7.09 -14.99
C GLU A 10 1.56 8.44 -14.25
N HIS A 11 2.03 9.53 -14.89
CA HIS A 11 1.99 10.88 -14.29
C HIS A 11 0.61 11.56 -14.30
N ARG A 12 -0.44 10.86 -14.77
CA ARG A 12 -1.81 11.40 -14.85
C ARG A 12 -2.69 11.06 -13.66
N SER A 13 -2.18 10.43 -12.60
CA SER A 13 -2.94 10.29 -11.35
C SER A 13 -2.80 11.55 -10.50
N GLY A 14 -3.43 12.64 -10.96
CA GLY A 14 -3.42 13.96 -10.35
C GLY A 14 -4.83 14.53 -10.27
N ILE A 15 -5.13 15.38 -9.29
CA ILE A 15 -6.40 16.11 -9.25
C ILE A 15 -6.30 17.29 -10.19
N ALA A 16 -7.23 17.39 -11.14
CA ALA A 16 -7.28 18.48 -12.12
C ALA A 16 -5.97 18.68 -12.93
N GLY A 17 -5.18 17.61 -13.12
CA GLY A 17 -3.91 17.68 -13.85
C GLY A 17 -2.70 18.12 -13.02
N VAL A 18 -2.86 18.26 -11.70
CA VAL A 18 -1.75 18.51 -10.77
C VAL A 18 -1.18 17.18 -10.27
N PRO A 19 0.13 16.89 -10.46
CA PRO A 19 0.75 15.69 -9.93
C PRO A 19 0.59 15.59 -8.40
N PHE A 20 0.29 14.39 -7.89
CA PHE A 20 -0.07 14.17 -6.48
C PHE A 20 0.98 14.63 -5.46
N PHE A 21 2.27 14.58 -5.83
CA PHE A 21 3.37 15.03 -4.97
C PHE A 21 3.35 16.55 -4.70
N ASN A 22 2.66 17.33 -5.55
CA ASN A 22 2.46 18.76 -5.34
C ASN A 22 1.22 19.07 -4.48
N LEU A 23 0.37 18.10 -4.15
CA LEU A 23 -0.85 18.33 -3.38
C LEU A 23 -0.53 18.49 -1.88
N VAL A 24 0.46 17.76 -1.37
CA VAL A 24 0.88 17.83 0.04
C VAL A 24 1.53 19.18 0.39
N GLU A 25 2.22 19.81 -0.57
CA GLU A 25 2.90 21.10 -0.36
C GLU A 25 1.98 22.32 -0.56
N HIS A 26 0.78 22.14 -1.14
CA HIS A 26 -0.06 23.25 -1.60
C HIS A 26 -1.49 23.22 -1.10
N MET A 27 -1.91 22.16 -0.39
CA MET A 27 -3.24 22.03 0.18
C MET A 27 -3.14 21.95 1.70
N ASP A 28 -4.11 22.50 2.40
CA ASP A 28 -4.27 22.17 3.82
C ASP A 28 -4.68 20.70 4.00
N GLU A 29 -4.55 20.19 5.22
CA GLU A 29 -4.80 18.77 5.51
C GLU A 29 -6.23 18.34 5.17
N ASP A 30 -7.22 19.21 5.39
CA ASP A 30 -8.63 18.92 5.14
C ASP A 30 -8.93 18.91 3.63
N GLU A 31 -8.34 19.85 2.89
CA GLU A 31 -8.41 19.92 1.44
C GLU A 31 -7.74 18.70 0.80
N LEU A 32 -6.55 18.29 1.27
CA LEU A 32 -5.84 17.11 0.81
C LEU A 32 -6.63 15.82 1.12
N ALA A 33 -7.21 15.70 2.32
CA ALA A 33 -8.01 14.55 2.71
C ALA A 33 -9.26 14.42 1.84
N SER A 34 -9.96 15.52 1.58
CA SER A 34 -11.14 15.57 0.69
C SER A 34 -10.77 15.20 -0.75
N ALA A 35 -9.65 15.72 -1.23
CA ALA A 35 -9.04 15.39 -2.51
C ALA A 35 -8.76 13.89 -2.68
N VAL A 36 -8.04 13.30 -1.72
CA VAL A 36 -7.73 11.86 -1.68
C VAL A 36 -9.00 11.03 -1.63
N LEU A 37 -9.95 11.38 -0.76
CA LEU A 37 -11.22 10.67 -0.63
C LEU A 37 -12.01 10.67 -1.93
N SER A 38 -12.04 11.81 -2.64
CA SER A 38 -12.71 11.92 -3.93
C SER A 38 -12.13 10.95 -4.97
N LEU A 39 -10.82 10.81 -5.05
CA LEU A 39 -10.20 9.85 -5.99
C LEU A 39 -10.43 8.41 -5.59
N VAL A 40 -10.34 8.14 -4.28
CA VAL A 40 -10.64 6.81 -3.75
C VAL A 40 -12.04 6.39 -4.17
N LEU A 41 -13.04 7.24 -3.96
CA LEU A 41 -14.44 6.92 -4.21
C LEU A 41 -14.80 6.91 -5.70
N ASN A 42 -14.26 7.86 -6.48
CA ASN A 42 -14.70 8.08 -7.87
C ASN A 42 -13.83 7.36 -8.90
N GLU A 43 -12.57 7.05 -8.59
CA GLU A 43 -11.63 6.45 -9.55
C GLU A 43 -11.13 5.09 -9.10
N TRP A 44 -10.60 4.99 -7.88
CA TRP A 44 -9.84 3.81 -7.47
C TRP A 44 -10.75 2.65 -7.06
N LEU A 45 -11.73 2.89 -6.19
CA LEU A 45 -12.67 1.87 -5.73
C LEU A 45 -13.53 1.28 -6.86
N PRO A 46 -14.10 2.09 -7.79
CA PRO A 46 -14.85 1.53 -8.92
C PRO A 46 -13.99 0.66 -9.84
N ARG A 47 -12.72 1.02 -10.06
CA ARG A 47 -11.77 0.18 -10.83
C ARG A 47 -11.50 -1.15 -10.12
N LEU A 48 -11.26 -1.12 -8.81
CA LEU A 48 -11.09 -2.34 -8.00
C LEU A 48 -12.34 -3.25 -8.00
N GLN A 49 -13.53 -2.70 -8.16
CA GLN A 49 -14.79 -3.45 -8.21
C GLN A 49 -15.09 -4.02 -9.60
N HIS A 50 -14.73 -3.29 -10.66
CA HIS A 50 -15.02 -3.69 -12.05
C HIS A 50 -13.97 -4.61 -12.66
N GLU A 51 -12.70 -4.54 -12.23
CA GLU A 51 -11.61 -5.35 -12.79
C GLU A 51 -11.51 -6.76 -12.17
N GLY A 52 -12.51 -7.19 -11.37
CA GLY A 52 -12.35 -8.37 -10.52
C GLY A 52 -11.20 -8.12 -9.53
N ASP A 53 -10.68 -9.15 -8.87
CA ASP A 53 -9.39 -8.97 -8.17
C ASP A 53 -8.36 -8.51 -9.22
N SER A 54 -8.06 -7.21 -9.21
CA SER A 54 -6.93 -6.64 -9.94
C SER A 54 -5.74 -7.58 -9.75
N ALA A 55 -5.02 -7.86 -10.84
CA ALA A 55 -3.84 -8.75 -10.80
C ALA A 55 -2.83 -8.35 -9.69
N VAL A 56 -2.88 -7.11 -9.22
CA VAL A 56 -2.01 -6.53 -8.19
C VAL A 56 -2.46 -6.84 -6.74
N MET A 57 -3.57 -7.56 -6.52
CA MET A 57 -4.03 -7.96 -5.17
C MET A 57 -4.61 -9.38 -5.13
N SER A 58 -4.18 -10.23 -6.07
CA SER A 58 -4.68 -11.59 -6.17
C SER A 58 -4.28 -12.38 -4.91
N GLY A 59 -5.25 -12.98 -4.22
CA GLY A 59 -4.99 -13.74 -2.99
C GLY A 59 -4.82 -12.93 -1.71
N LEU A 60 -4.94 -11.59 -1.73
CA LEU A 60 -4.94 -10.76 -0.51
C LEU A 60 -6.03 -11.21 0.47
N GLY A 61 -7.21 -11.60 -0.02
CA GLY A 61 -8.29 -12.11 0.84
C GLY A 61 -7.91 -13.36 1.62
N ASN A 62 -7.12 -14.26 1.03
CA ASN A 62 -6.61 -15.44 1.73
C ASN A 62 -5.58 -15.04 2.79
N ALA A 63 -4.64 -14.15 2.45
CA ALA A 63 -3.65 -13.64 3.40
C ALA A 63 -4.30 -12.95 4.61
N LEU A 64 -5.31 -12.11 4.36
CA LEU A 64 -6.12 -11.47 5.41
C LEU A 64 -6.87 -12.50 6.26
N SER A 65 -7.40 -13.57 5.66
CA SER A 65 -8.11 -14.61 6.42
C SER A 65 -7.22 -15.40 7.37
N ILE A 66 -5.93 -15.54 7.03
CA ILE A 66 -4.93 -16.21 7.85
C ILE A 66 -4.44 -15.28 8.96
N ALA A 67 -4.18 -14.01 8.62
CA ALA A 67 -3.59 -13.07 9.54
C ALA A 67 -4.62 -12.44 10.50
N ALA A 68 -5.86 -12.22 10.08
CA ALA A 68 -6.84 -11.51 10.91
C ALA A 68 -7.31 -12.35 12.12
N GLU A 69 -7.66 -11.65 13.19
CA GLU A 69 -8.27 -12.25 14.38
C GLU A 69 -9.59 -12.97 13.99
N PRO A 70 -9.76 -14.27 14.32
CA PRO A 70 -10.87 -15.07 13.78
C PRO A 70 -12.28 -14.57 14.10
N SER A 71 -12.48 -13.98 15.29
CA SER A 71 -13.79 -13.58 15.81
C SER A 71 -14.19 -12.16 15.40
N SER A 72 -13.22 -11.24 15.40
CA SER A 72 -13.43 -9.80 15.20
C SER A 72 -13.01 -9.32 13.82
N ARG A 73 -12.24 -10.13 13.08
CA ARG A 73 -11.61 -9.76 11.80
C ARG A 73 -10.66 -8.56 11.92
N ASN A 74 -10.16 -8.28 13.13
CA ASN A 74 -9.14 -7.27 13.36
C ASN A 74 -7.81 -7.71 12.73
N VAL A 75 -7.16 -6.81 12.00
CA VAL A 75 -5.84 -7.04 11.41
C VAL A 75 -4.98 -5.80 11.54
N ILE A 76 -3.72 -6.00 11.88
CA ILE A 76 -2.70 -4.95 11.80
C ILE A 76 -2.08 -5.05 10.41
N LEU A 77 -2.18 -3.98 9.63
CA LEU A 77 -1.59 -3.90 8.29
C LEU A 77 -0.33 -3.03 8.36
N THR A 78 0.78 -3.60 7.94
CA THR A 78 2.07 -2.90 7.84
C THR A 78 2.74 -3.20 6.50
N PHE A 79 3.68 -2.36 6.08
CA PHE A 79 4.33 -2.45 4.77
C PHE A 79 5.84 -2.44 4.95
N ALA A 80 6.54 -3.32 4.24
CA ALA A 80 7.99 -3.41 4.32
C ALA A 80 8.61 -3.73 2.96
N ASN A 81 9.66 -3.01 2.61
CA ASN A 81 10.64 -3.50 1.64
C ASN A 81 11.84 -4.09 2.40
N LEU A 82 12.84 -4.58 1.66
CA LEU A 82 14.02 -5.21 2.25
C LEU A 82 14.75 -4.29 3.25
N GLY A 83 14.79 -2.98 2.98
CA GLY A 83 15.44 -2.00 3.85
C GLY A 83 14.76 -1.77 5.20
N TYR A 84 13.48 -2.13 5.32
CA TYR A 84 12.67 -1.97 6.53
C TYR A 84 12.32 -3.30 7.21
N VAL A 85 12.76 -4.44 6.68
CA VAL A 85 12.47 -5.77 7.28
C VAL A 85 12.94 -5.85 8.73
N ASP A 86 14.17 -5.41 9.02
CA ASP A 86 14.72 -5.50 10.37
C ASP A 86 13.90 -4.69 11.38
N PHE A 87 13.38 -3.53 10.98
CA PHE A 87 12.48 -2.75 11.82
C PHE A 87 11.21 -3.55 12.13
N VAL A 88 10.60 -4.14 11.11
CA VAL A 88 9.38 -4.94 11.30
C VAL A 88 9.64 -6.16 12.18
N LEU A 89 10.74 -6.89 11.97
CA LEU A 89 11.05 -8.07 12.77
C LEU A 89 11.28 -7.74 14.26
N ASN A 90 11.89 -6.59 14.55
CA ASN A 90 12.15 -6.16 15.91
C ASN A 90 10.90 -5.56 16.59
N GLY A 91 10.05 -4.85 15.84
CA GLY A 91 8.85 -4.20 16.37
C GLY A 91 7.60 -5.08 16.39
N PHE A 92 7.53 -6.09 15.51
CA PHE A 92 6.33 -6.89 15.25
C PHE A 92 6.54 -8.38 15.48
N ALA A 93 7.32 -8.76 16.51
CA ALA A 93 7.37 -10.15 16.93
C ALA A 93 5.93 -10.70 17.11
N ALA A 94 5.61 -11.82 16.47
CA ALA A 94 4.23 -12.34 16.42
C ALA A 94 3.60 -12.60 17.82
N ALA A 95 4.44 -12.78 18.84
CA ALA A 95 4.03 -12.92 20.23
C ALA A 95 3.56 -11.60 20.89
N VAL A 96 3.96 -10.45 20.34
CA VAL A 96 3.72 -9.11 20.88
C VAL A 96 2.55 -8.42 20.17
N VAL A 97 2.49 -8.56 18.84
CA VAL A 97 1.42 -8.01 18.00
C VAL A 97 0.83 -9.13 17.14
N PRO A 98 0.04 -10.02 17.77
CA PRO A 98 -0.66 -11.05 17.03
C PRO A 98 -1.60 -10.40 16.01
N TYR A 99 -1.89 -11.12 14.94
CA TYR A 99 -2.78 -10.69 13.87
C TYR A 99 -2.24 -9.58 12.96
N THR A 100 -0.92 -9.56 12.77
CA THR A 100 -0.24 -8.68 11.81
C THR A 100 -0.14 -9.33 10.44
N LEU A 101 -0.55 -8.62 9.39
CA LEU A 101 -0.24 -8.91 8.00
C LEU A 101 0.78 -7.89 7.49
N VAL A 102 1.95 -8.38 7.06
CA VAL A 102 2.97 -7.54 6.42
C VAL A 102 2.81 -7.61 4.90
N ILE A 103 2.53 -6.47 4.27
CA ILE A 103 2.56 -6.34 2.81
C ILE A 103 4.01 -6.07 2.41
N ALA A 104 4.66 -7.08 1.86
CA ALA A 104 6.02 -6.96 1.36
C ALA A 104 6.00 -6.24 0.00
N LEU A 105 6.83 -5.20 -0.13
CA LEU A 105 6.96 -4.36 -1.33
C LEU A 105 7.94 -4.94 -2.36
N ASP A 106 8.67 -5.99 -1.98
CA ASP A 106 9.56 -6.75 -2.85
C ASP A 106 9.65 -8.21 -2.41
N ALA A 107 10.10 -9.08 -3.32
CA ALA A 107 10.17 -10.52 -3.09
C ALA A 107 11.15 -10.89 -1.96
N SER A 108 12.25 -10.17 -1.84
CA SER A 108 13.28 -10.43 -0.83
C SER A 108 12.78 -10.10 0.58
N ALA A 109 12.02 -9.01 0.73
CA ALA A 109 11.35 -8.66 1.98
C ALA A 109 10.37 -9.76 2.40
N ASN A 110 9.56 -10.24 1.45
CA ASN A 110 8.60 -11.32 1.71
C ASN A 110 9.28 -12.61 2.19
N GLU A 111 10.37 -13.00 1.52
CA GLU A 111 11.15 -14.18 1.89
C GLU A 111 11.71 -14.06 3.31
N ALA A 112 12.32 -12.92 3.65
CA ALA A 112 12.89 -12.67 4.97
C ALA A 112 11.82 -12.70 6.09
N LEU A 113 10.69 -12.02 5.88
CA LEU A 113 9.60 -11.96 6.86
C LEU A 113 8.95 -13.33 7.09
N ARG A 114 8.72 -14.11 6.01
CA ARG A 114 8.20 -15.47 6.14
C ARG A 114 9.20 -16.42 6.78
N GLY A 115 10.49 -16.27 6.49
CA GLY A 115 11.57 -17.01 7.13
C GLY A 115 11.63 -16.78 8.65
N ALA A 116 11.24 -15.59 9.10
CA ALA A 116 11.10 -15.24 10.52
C ALA A 116 9.76 -15.65 11.14
N GLY A 117 8.86 -16.28 10.38
CA GLY A 117 7.57 -16.78 10.86
C GLY A 117 6.43 -15.76 10.89
N LEU A 118 6.58 -14.59 10.25
CA LEU A 118 5.49 -13.62 10.11
C LEU A 118 4.54 -13.99 8.96
N HIS A 119 3.28 -13.54 9.09
CA HIS A 119 2.34 -13.55 7.98
C HIS A 119 2.68 -12.39 7.04
N ALA A 120 3.36 -12.72 5.94
CA ALA A 120 3.67 -11.75 4.88
C ALA A 120 3.00 -12.13 3.57
N TYR A 121 2.57 -11.10 2.84
CA TYR A 121 1.96 -11.20 1.51
C TYR A 121 2.76 -10.36 0.53
N TYR A 122 2.98 -10.92 -0.65
CA TYR A 122 3.65 -10.27 -1.77
C TYR A 122 2.95 -10.66 -3.06
N GLU A 123 2.73 -9.68 -3.92
CA GLU A 123 2.19 -9.86 -5.26
C GLU A 123 3.27 -9.49 -6.29
N PRO A 124 3.76 -10.44 -7.11
CA PRO A 124 4.73 -10.16 -8.16
C PRO A 124 4.33 -9.06 -9.15
N ALA A 125 3.03 -8.84 -9.37
CA ALA A 125 2.53 -7.76 -10.22
C ALA A 125 2.64 -6.36 -9.56
N MET A 126 3.03 -6.29 -8.28
CA MET A 126 3.26 -5.02 -7.58
C MET A 126 4.53 -4.34 -8.12
N PRO A 127 4.50 -3.01 -8.34
CA PRO A 127 5.71 -2.27 -8.68
C PRO A 127 6.76 -2.44 -7.59
N THR A 128 8.01 -2.73 -7.98
CA THR A 128 9.13 -2.83 -7.04
C THR A 128 9.61 -1.44 -6.65
N ILE A 129 9.73 -1.18 -5.35
CA ILE A 129 10.02 0.16 -4.81
C ILE A 129 11.36 0.09 -4.07
N ASP A 130 12.39 0.75 -4.62
CA ASP A 130 13.72 0.82 -3.97
C ASP A 130 13.60 1.60 -2.64
N ALA A 131 14.25 1.13 -1.58
CA ALA A 131 14.33 1.78 -0.27
C ALA A 131 14.80 3.24 -0.36
N ARG A 132 15.73 3.56 -1.28
CA ARG A 132 16.22 4.93 -1.49
C ARG A 132 15.16 5.87 -2.06
N GLN A 133 14.09 5.31 -2.62
CA GLN A 133 12.99 6.04 -3.25
C GLN A 133 11.79 6.23 -2.30
N GLN A 134 11.88 5.76 -1.05
CA GLN A 134 10.80 5.88 -0.05
C GLN A 134 10.83 7.18 0.76
N HIS A 135 11.76 8.10 0.47
CA HIS A 135 11.76 9.41 1.10
C HIS A 135 10.55 10.25 0.67
N GLN A 136 9.96 10.99 1.61
CA GLN A 136 8.75 11.81 1.40
C GLN A 136 8.83 12.79 0.21
N GLY A 137 10.04 13.21 -0.19
CA GLY A 137 10.26 14.10 -1.33
C GLY A 137 10.45 13.40 -2.69
N SER A 138 10.24 12.09 -2.79
CA SER A 138 10.40 11.32 -4.03
C SER A 138 9.07 11.19 -4.79
N ALA A 139 9.13 11.21 -6.13
CA ALA A 139 7.96 10.96 -6.97
C ALA A 139 7.30 9.59 -6.73
N ILE A 140 8.07 8.62 -6.22
CA ILE A 140 7.65 7.23 -5.96
C ILE A 140 7.00 7.09 -4.57
N PHE A 141 7.23 8.04 -3.66
CA PHE A 141 6.54 8.06 -2.36
C PHE A 141 5.02 8.05 -2.52
N MET A 142 4.52 8.75 -3.54
CA MET A 142 3.08 8.79 -3.83
C MET A 142 2.53 7.46 -4.36
N ASP A 143 3.32 6.72 -5.13
CA ASP A 143 2.94 5.38 -5.57
C ASP A 143 2.86 4.42 -4.38
N ILE A 144 3.76 4.54 -3.41
CA ILE A 144 3.71 3.80 -2.14
C ILE A 144 2.45 4.18 -1.36
N MET A 145 2.17 5.47 -1.19
CA MET A 145 1.00 5.91 -0.42
C MET A 145 -0.32 5.48 -1.07
N LYS A 146 -0.41 5.59 -2.41
CA LYS A 146 -1.53 5.08 -3.18
C LYS A 146 -1.67 3.57 -2.99
N LEU A 147 -0.58 2.81 -3.11
CA LEU A 147 -0.59 1.37 -2.90
C LEU A 147 -1.10 1.03 -1.48
N ARG A 148 -0.57 1.69 -0.45
CA ARG A 148 -1.00 1.52 0.94
C ARG A 148 -2.50 1.76 1.11
N LEU A 149 -3.02 2.86 0.55
CA LEU A 149 -4.44 3.17 0.56
C LEU A 149 -5.28 2.11 -0.16
N LEU A 150 -4.84 1.63 -1.33
CA LEU A 150 -5.57 0.60 -2.06
C LEU A 150 -5.68 -0.71 -1.26
N TYR A 151 -4.59 -1.13 -0.60
CA TYR A 151 -4.58 -2.33 0.26
C TYR A 151 -5.48 -2.16 1.48
N LEU A 152 -5.46 -0.98 2.11
CA LEU A 152 -6.37 -0.63 3.20
C LEU A 152 -7.83 -0.73 2.74
N ILE A 153 -8.18 -0.05 1.64
CA ILE A 153 -9.54 -0.03 1.09
C ILE A 153 -10.01 -1.44 0.77
N LYS A 154 -9.15 -2.27 0.15
CA LYS A 154 -9.49 -3.66 -0.17
C LYS A 154 -9.71 -4.48 1.09
N ALA A 155 -8.88 -4.34 2.13
CA ALA A 155 -9.08 -5.03 3.40
C ALA A 155 -10.40 -4.63 4.08
N LEU A 156 -10.73 -3.33 4.10
CA LEU A 156 -12.02 -2.84 4.60
C LEU A 156 -13.19 -3.38 3.78
N HIS A 157 -13.08 -3.41 2.45
CA HIS A 157 -14.09 -3.97 1.55
C HIS A 157 -14.31 -5.48 1.78
N LEU A 158 -13.26 -6.21 2.20
CA LEU A 158 -13.33 -7.62 2.57
C LEU A 158 -13.78 -7.85 4.03
N GLY A 159 -14.22 -6.80 4.74
CA GLY A 159 -14.80 -6.87 6.07
C GLY A 159 -13.79 -7.02 7.21
N CYS A 160 -12.54 -6.62 7.01
CA CYS A 160 -11.56 -6.54 8.09
C CYS A 160 -11.64 -5.18 8.81
N ASN A 161 -11.40 -5.17 10.12
CA ASN A 161 -11.11 -3.94 10.86
C ASN A 161 -9.59 -3.73 10.85
N VAL A 162 -9.14 -2.60 10.33
CA VAL A 162 -7.71 -2.39 10.07
C VAL A 162 -7.11 -1.40 11.06
N LEU A 163 -6.03 -1.80 11.71
CA LEU A 163 -5.08 -0.91 12.37
C LEU A 163 -3.88 -0.73 11.44
N LEU A 164 -3.64 0.52 11.03
CA LEU A 164 -2.42 0.86 10.29
C LEU A 164 -1.31 1.17 11.27
N THR A 165 -0.16 0.54 11.08
CA THR A 165 1.06 0.93 11.77
C THR A 165 2.01 1.52 10.74
N ASP A 166 2.20 2.84 10.81
CA ASP A 166 3.37 3.43 10.21
C ASP A 166 4.55 3.18 11.16
N ALA A 167 5.62 2.64 10.60
CA ALA A 167 6.93 2.84 11.18
C ALA A 167 7.23 4.34 11.03
N GLU A 168 7.24 5.09 12.14
CA GLU A 168 7.73 6.48 12.17
C GLU A 168 9.14 6.61 11.59
#